data_AF-A0A9X3JN85-F1
#
_entry.id   AF-A0A9X3JN85-F1
#
_cell.length_a   1.000
_cell.length_b   1.000
_cell.length_c   1.000
_cell.angle_alpha   90.00
_cell.angle_beta   90.00
_cell.angle_gamma   90.00
#
_symmetry.space_group_name_H-M   'P 1'
#
loop_
_entity.id
_entity.type
_entity.pdbx_description
1 polymer ?
#
loop_
_entity_poly.entity_id
_entity_poly.type
_entity_poly.pdbx_seq_one_letter_code
_entity_poly.pdbx_strand_id
1 'polypeptide(L)'
;MARGPRTPTGRALATLGLIALTAWVAFIVIEIATVPEPGAPTVDALATQAASSLTQRDAEALQALLVDDSPADYAEELLAGLPATGGDLEAVVRDSGPGDVIVVRAPAGSDSCLAWQVVPEDDRYLLGVIPPVNGC
;
A
#
# COMPACT_ATOMS: atom_id res chain seq x y z
N MET A 1 -40.75 38.14 -37.41
CA MET A 1 -40.36 36.79 -36.95
C MET A 1 -38.85 36.65 -37.10
N ALA A 2 -38.08 36.89 -36.04
CA ALA A 2 -36.62 36.74 -36.07
C ALA A 2 -36.24 35.38 -35.48
N ARG A 3 -35.75 34.47 -36.32
CA ARG A 3 -35.20 33.17 -35.91
C ARG A 3 -33.69 33.37 -35.75
N GLY A 4 -33.24 33.54 -34.50
CA GLY A 4 -31.82 33.71 -34.20
C GLY A 4 -31.00 32.47 -34.61
N PRO A 5 -29.77 32.64 -35.10
CA PRO A 5 -28.92 31.53 -35.50
C PRO A 5 -28.53 30.71 -34.27
N ARG A 6 -28.94 29.44 -34.24
CA ARG A 6 -28.41 28.48 -33.26
C ARG A 6 -26.98 28.18 -33.65
N THR A 7 -26.03 28.82 -32.97
CA THR A 7 -24.61 28.63 -33.22
C THR A 7 -24.21 27.19 -32.84
N PRO A 8 -23.56 26.45 -33.74
CA PRO A 8 -23.19 25.04 -33.54
C PRO A 8 -22.15 24.83 -32.41
N THR A 9 -21.51 25.90 -31.95
CA THR A 9 -20.49 25.93 -30.90
C THR A 9 -21.01 25.52 -29.51
N GLY A 10 -22.28 25.79 -29.18
CA GLY A 10 -22.83 25.44 -27.87
C GLY A 10 -22.99 23.93 -27.66
N ARG A 11 -23.31 23.19 -28.73
CA ARG A 11 -23.40 21.72 -28.69
C ARG A 11 -22.02 21.07 -28.56
N ALA A 12 -21.02 21.59 -29.28
CA ALA A 12 -19.65 21.09 -29.21
C ALA A 12 -19.03 21.28 -27.82
N LEU A 13 -19.26 22.45 -27.19
CA LEU A 13 -18.84 22.73 -25.80
C LEU A 13 -19.55 21.82 -24.80
N ALA A 14 -20.86 21.59 -24.97
CA ALA A 14 -21.61 20.69 -24.10
C ALA A 14 -21.12 19.24 -24.21
N THR A 15 -20.79 18.76 -25.42
CA THR A 15 -20.22 17.41 -25.60
C THR A 15 -18.82 17.29 -25.02
N LEU A 16 -17.95 18.31 -25.18
CA LEU A 16 -16.63 18.30 -24.56
C LEU A 16 -16.72 18.31 -23.03
N GLY A 17 -17.63 19.10 -22.47
CA GLY A 17 -17.89 19.11 -21.03
C GLY A 17 -18.36 17.74 -20.52
N LEU A 18 -19.25 17.07 -21.26
CA LEU A 18 -19.72 15.73 -20.90
C LEU A 18 -18.60 14.69 -20.97
N ILE A 19 -17.74 14.74 -21.99
CA ILE A 19 -16.58 13.84 -22.12
C ILE A 19 -15.59 14.06 -20.98
N ALA A 20 -15.30 15.32 -20.65
CA ALA A 20 -14.40 15.65 -19.53
C ALA A 20 -14.98 15.17 -18.19
N LEU A 21 -16.29 15.37 -17.95
CA LEU A 21 -16.97 14.91 -16.74
C LEU A 21 -16.94 13.38 -16.64
N THR A 22 -17.25 12.68 -17.73
CA THR A 22 -17.25 11.20 -17.75
C THR A 22 -15.86 10.62 -17.56
N ALA A 23 -14.82 11.22 -18.18
CA ALA A 23 -13.43 10.85 -17.93
C ALA A 23 -13.02 11.09 -16.47
N TRP A 24 -13.44 12.20 -15.87
CA TRP A 24 -13.16 12.51 -14.47
C TRP A 24 -13.86 11.54 -13.51
N VAL A 25 -15.14 11.21 -13.76
CA VAL A 25 -15.85 10.20 -12.96
C VAL A 25 -15.22 8.83 -13.10
N ALA A 26 -14.83 8.43 -14.32
CA ALA A 26 -14.13 7.16 -14.55
C ALA A 26 -12.79 7.10 -13.79
N PHE A 27 -12.04 8.21 -13.76
CA PHE A 27 -10.81 8.33 -12.97
C PHE A 27 -11.08 8.13 -11.47
N ILE A 28 -12.09 8.82 -10.91
CA ILE A 28 -12.47 8.67 -9.50
C ILE A 28 -12.93 7.23 -9.19
N VAL A 29 -13.68 6.59 -10.08
CA VAL A 29 -14.13 5.20 -9.90
C VAL A 29 -12.94 4.23 -9.92
N ILE A 30 -11.97 4.45 -10.81
CA ILE A 30 -10.74 3.64 -10.84
C ILE A 30 -9.99 3.80 -9.53
N GLU A 31 -9.75 5.03 -9.08
CA GLU A 31 -9.06 5.32 -7.81
C GLU A 31 -9.74 4.65 -6.61
N ILE A 32 -11.08 4.70 -6.53
CA ILE A 32 -11.85 4.04 -5.45
C ILE A 32 -11.79 2.51 -5.58
N ALA A 33 -11.89 1.96 -6.79
CA ALA A 33 -11.82 0.52 -7.02
C ALA A 33 -10.41 -0.05 -6.80
N THR A 34 -9.39 0.79 -6.87
CA THR A 34 -7.99 0.43 -6.62
C THR A 34 -7.54 0.67 -5.19
N VAL A 35 -8.43 1.11 -4.27
CA VAL A 35 -8.10 1.14 -2.84
C VAL A 35 -7.72 -0.30 -2.48
N PRO A 36 -6.43 -0.58 -2.19
CA PRO A 36 -6.01 -1.92 -1.90
C PRO A 36 -6.74 -2.35 -0.63
N GLU A 37 -7.44 -3.47 -0.69
CA GLU A 37 -7.97 -4.05 0.52
C GLU A 37 -6.77 -4.33 1.48
N PRO A 38 -6.90 -4.22 2.81
CA PRO A 38 -5.77 -4.37 3.75
C PRO A 38 -5.00 -5.72 3.70
N GLY A 39 -3.68 -5.74 3.53
CA GLY A 39 -2.91 -6.99 3.48
C GLY A 39 -2.82 -7.62 2.08
N ALA A 40 -2.45 -8.90 2.01
CA ALA A 40 -2.06 -9.54 0.76
C ALA A 40 -2.67 -10.95 0.56
N PRO A 41 -2.85 -11.41 -0.70
CA PRO A 41 -3.47 -12.70 -1.00
C PRO A 41 -2.58 -13.91 -0.69
N THR A 42 -1.27 -13.71 -0.52
CA THR A 42 -0.31 -14.75 -0.14
C THR A 42 0.76 -14.20 0.79
N VAL A 43 1.39 -15.07 1.57
CA VAL A 43 2.48 -14.70 2.48
C VAL A 43 3.69 -14.12 1.73
N ASP A 44 4.03 -14.68 0.55
CA ASP A 44 5.11 -14.15 -0.28
C ASP A 44 4.80 -12.75 -0.83
N ALA A 45 3.54 -12.49 -1.19
CA ALA A 45 3.10 -11.18 -1.62
C ALA A 45 3.14 -10.18 -0.47
N LEU A 46 2.73 -10.59 0.74
CA LEU A 46 2.82 -9.79 1.95
C LEU A 46 4.27 -9.39 2.25
N ALA A 47 5.19 -10.36 2.17
CA ALA A 47 6.62 -10.15 2.40
C ALA A 47 7.22 -9.16 1.37
N THR A 48 6.92 -9.36 0.09
CA THR A 48 7.37 -8.50 -1.00
C THR A 48 6.86 -7.08 -0.82
N GLN A 49 5.57 -6.92 -0.51
CA GLN A 49 4.98 -5.60 -0.29
C GLN A 49 5.57 -4.91 0.93
N ALA A 50 5.75 -5.62 2.05
CA ALA A 50 6.37 -5.07 3.25
C ALA A 50 7.80 -4.55 2.98
N ALA A 51 8.66 -5.35 2.33
CA ALA A 51 10.00 -4.90 1.93
C ALA A 51 9.95 -3.69 1.00
N SER A 52 9.02 -3.68 0.04
CA SER A 52 8.85 -2.57 -0.89
C SER A 52 8.43 -1.28 -0.18
N SER A 53 7.44 -1.33 0.71
CA SER A 53 6.96 -0.18 1.48
C SER A 53 8.06 0.38 2.39
N LEU A 54 8.84 -0.49 3.04
CA LEU A 54 9.99 -0.07 3.85
C LEU A 54 11.11 0.56 3.00
N THR A 55 11.42 -0.02 1.84
CA THR A 55 12.44 0.50 0.91
C THR A 55 12.03 1.87 0.37
N GLN A 56 10.76 2.03 0.00
CA GLN A 56 10.20 3.29 -0.52
C GLN A 56 9.88 4.30 0.60
N ARG A 57 9.95 3.87 1.87
CA ARG A 57 9.51 4.62 3.05
C ARG A 57 8.05 5.10 2.93
N ASP A 58 7.20 4.24 2.37
CA ASP A 58 5.77 4.46 2.19
C ASP A 58 5.02 3.98 3.43
N ALA A 59 4.71 4.92 4.33
CA ALA A 59 4.01 4.64 5.57
C ALA A 59 2.57 4.17 5.33
N GLU A 60 1.89 4.75 4.34
CA GLU A 60 0.50 4.42 4.03
C GLU A 60 0.41 2.99 3.48
N ALA A 61 1.28 2.64 2.53
CA ALA A 61 1.35 1.29 2.00
C ALA A 61 1.76 0.27 3.05
N LEU A 62 2.64 0.62 4.00
CA LEU A 62 3.01 -0.27 5.09
C LEU A 62 1.86 -0.44 6.10
N GLN A 63 1.17 0.65 6.46
CA GLN A 63 0.03 0.63 7.37
C GLN A 63 -1.11 -0.23 6.83
N ALA A 64 -1.35 -0.18 5.51
CA ALA A 64 -2.36 -1.01 4.85
C ALA A 64 -2.06 -2.52 4.93
N LEU A 65 -0.85 -2.95 5.28
CA LEU A 65 -0.52 -4.37 5.46
C LEU A 65 -0.72 -4.85 6.89
N LEU A 66 -0.93 -3.94 7.85
CA LEU A 66 -1.07 -4.29 9.25
C LEU A 66 -2.51 -4.75 9.55
N VAL A 67 -2.64 -5.55 10.60
CA VAL A 67 -3.93 -5.87 11.21
C VAL A 67 -4.74 -4.62 11.54
N ASP A 68 -6.07 -4.70 11.44
CA ASP A 68 -7.00 -3.58 11.62
C ASP A 68 -6.91 -2.92 13.01
N ASP A 69 -6.47 -3.65 14.03
CA ASP A 69 -6.27 -3.14 15.40
C ASP A 69 -4.92 -2.42 15.60
N SER A 70 -4.15 -2.23 14.52
CA SER A 70 -2.91 -1.48 14.53
C SER A 70 -3.12 -0.01 14.92
N PRO A 71 -2.19 0.61 15.69
CA PRO A 71 -2.18 2.04 15.86
C PRO A 71 -2.07 2.75 14.51
N ALA A 72 -2.87 3.79 14.29
CA ALA A 72 -2.99 4.47 13.00
C ALA A 72 -1.68 5.10 12.49
N ASP A 73 -0.74 5.37 13.40
CA ASP A 73 0.56 5.98 13.19
C ASP A 73 1.73 4.99 13.30
N TYR A 74 1.45 3.69 13.48
CA TYR A 74 2.49 2.67 13.69
C TYR A 74 3.54 2.66 12.58
N ALA A 75 3.12 2.68 11.31
CA ALA A 75 4.04 2.67 10.18
C ALA A 75 4.88 3.96 10.08
N GLU A 76 4.28 5.11 10.38
CA GLU A 76 4.99 6.39 10.40
C GLU A 76 6.05 6.42 11.50
N GLU A 77 5.70 6.02 12.71
CA GLU A 77 6.61 5.95 13.86
C GLU A 77 7.75 4.98 13.61
N LEU A 78 7.45 3.79 13.08
CA LEU A 78 8.44 2.79 12.73
C LEU A 78 9.44 3.35 11.71
N LEU A 79 8.94 3.92 10.61
CA LEU A 79 9.80 4.47 9.57
C LEU A 79 10.64 5.65 10.11
N ALA A 80 10.08 6.49 10.97
CA ALA A 80 10.81 7.59 11.60
C ALA A 80 11.98 7.08 12.48
N GLY A 81 11.82 5.93 13.14
CA GLY A 81 12.87 5.28 13.92
C GLY A 81 13.92 4.54 13.09
N LEU A 82 13.60 4.19 11.84
CA LEU A 82 14.50 3.43 10.97
C LEU A 82 15.52 4.34 10.27
N PRO A 83 16.83 4.01 10.35
CA PRO A 83 17.83 4.72 9.58
C PRO A 83 17.51 4.59 8.09
N ALA A 84 17.76 5.65 7.32
CA ALA A 84 17.62 5.58 5.87
C ALA A 84 18.61 4.54 5.32
N THR A 85 18.11 3.37 4.94
CA THR A 85 18.87 2.34 4.25
C THR A 85 19.00 2.73 2.78
N GLY A 86 20.21 2.95 2.31
CA GLY A 86 20.48 3.36 0.92
C GLY A 86 20.39 2.24 -0.11
N GLY A 87 19.65 1.16 0.16
CA GLY A 87 19.56 -0.01 -0.70
C GLY A 87 18.27 -0.79 -0.49
N ASP A 88 17.95 -1.63 -1.47
CA ASP A 88 16.73 -2.43 -1.49
C ASP A 88 16.72 -3.43 -0.32
N LEU A 89 15.66 -3.40 0.47
CA LEU A 89 15.47 -4.34 1.57
C LEU A 89 14.96 -5.68 1.02
N GLU A 90 15.41 -6.77 1.63
CA GLU A 90 14.98 -8.12 1.28
C GLU A 90 14.06 -8.68 2.37
N ALA A 91 12.92 -9.24 1.97
CA ALA A 91 12.03 -9.97 2.87
C ALA A 91 12.22 -11.49 2.70
N VAL A 92 12.21 -12.21 3.82
CA VAL A 92 12.25 -13.67 3.85
C VAL A 92 11.15 -14.18 4.78
N VAL A 93 10.36 -15.13 4.30
CA VAL A 93 9.38 -15.85 5.11
C VAL A 93 10.09 -16.96 5.89
N ARG A 94 9.83 -17.03 7.19
CA ARG A 94 10.32 -18.09 8.07
C ARG A 94 9.16 -18.76 8.78
N ASP A 95 9.07 -20.07 8.66
CA ASP A 95 8.24 -20.87 9.53
C ASP A 95 8.85 -20.86 10.94
N SER A 96 8.08 -20.40 11.93
CA SER A 96 8.52 -20.33 13.32
C SER A 96 7.93 -21.43 14.20
N GLY A 97 7.02 -22.26 13.68
CA GLY A 97 6.24 -23.25 14.44
C GLY A 97 4.84 -22.78 14.82
N PRO A 98 4.64 -21.69 15.60
CA PRO A 98 3.33 -21.16 15.91
C PRO A 98 2.73 -20.30 14.78
N GLY A 99 3.43 -20.13 13.65
CA GLY A 99 2.98 -19.42 12.46
C GLY A 99 4.13 -18.93 11.59
N ASP A 100 3.79 -18.42 10.41
CA ASP A 100 4.76 -17.78 9.53
C ASP A 100 5.19 -16.41 10.10
N VAL A 101 6.46 -16.08 9.92
CA VAL A 101 7.06 -14.80 10.29
C VAL A 101 7.75 -14.22 9.07
N ILE A 102 7.45 -12.97 8.75
CA ILE A 102 8.14 -12.22 7.72
C ILE A 102 9.29 -11.47 8.37
N VAL A 103 10.51 -11.73 7.90
CA VAL A 103 11.72 -11.04 8.34
C VAL A 103 12.26 -10.19 7.19
N VAL A 104 12.26 -8.87 7.37
CA VAL A 104 12.85 -7.91 6.42
C VAL A 104 14.24 -7.49 6.89
N ARG A 105 15.23 -7.51 6.01
CA ARG A 105 16.63 -7.16 6.31
C ARG A 105 17.18 -6.20 5.28
N ALA A 106 18.14 -5.39 5.71
CA ALA A 106 18.99 -4.66 4.77
C ALA A 106 20.01 -5.62 4.11
N PRO A 107 20.45 -5.29 2.89
CA PRO A 107 21.36 -6.14 2.11
C PRO A 107 22.68 -6.36 2.85
N ALA A 108 23.35 -7.47 2.54
CA ALA A 108 24.46 -8.06 3.29
C ALA A 108 25.43 -7.03 3.94
N GLY A 109 25.50 -7.04 5.27
CA GLY A 109 26.44 -6.21 6.06
C GLY A 109 25.83 -5.46 7.26
N SER A 110 24.50 -5.46 7.41
CA SER A 110 23.81 -4.89 8.57
C SER A 110 23.13 -5.96 9.42
N ASP A 111 23.31 -5.89 10.75
CA ASP A 111 22.62 -6.74 11.73
C ASP A 111 21.19 -6.26 12.04
N SER A 112 20.70 -5.28 11.29
CA SER A 112 19.35 -4.71 11.46
C SER A 112 18.34 -5.51 10.65
N CYS A 113 17.33 -6.03 11.35
CA CYS A 113 16.17 -6.70 10.78
C CYS A 113 14.90 -6.14 11.41
N LEU A 114 13.78 -6.40 10.74
CA LEU A 114 12.44 -6.26 11.29
C LEU A 114 11.71 -7.56 11.08
N ALA A 115 10.92 -7.99 12.05
CA ALA A 115 10.16 -9.22 11.96
C ALA A 115 8.70 -8.99 12.38
N TRP A 116 7.78 -9.55 11.61
CA TRP A 116 6.34 -9.51 11.88
C TRP A 116 5.77 -10.91 11.84
N GLN A 117 4.86 -11.20 12.77
CA GLN A 117 4.03 -12.39 12.68
C GLN A 117 3.03 -12.20 11.53
N VAL A 118 2.81 -13.26 10.75
CA VAL A 118 1.75 -13.31 9.76
C VAL A 118 0.44 -13.67 10.44
N VAL A 119 -0.57 -12.84 10.26
CA VAL A 119 -1.92 -13.06 10.77
C VAL A 119 -2.85 -13.34 9.59
N PRO A 120 -3.39 -14.57 9.48
CA PRO A 120 -4.40 -14.86 8.48
C PRO A 120 -5.74 -14.22 8.90
N GLU A 121 -6.39 -13.52 7.97
CA GLU A 121 -7.72 -12.92 8.15
C GLU A 121 -8.54 -13.13 6.88
N ASP A 122 -9.66 -13.84 7.02
CA ASP A 122 -10.49 -14.32 5.91
C ASP A 122 -9.65 -15.01 4.82
N ASP A 123 -9.58 -14.41 3.63
CA ASP A 123 -8.85 -14.92 2.46
C ASP A 123 -7.47 -14.27 2.28
N ARG A 124 -6.98 -13.53 3.28
CA ARG A 124 -5.80 -12.66 3.17
C ARG A 124 -4.87 -12.76 4.37
N TYR A 125 -3.68 -12.21 4.22
CA TYR A 125 -2.62 -12.25 5.21
C TYR A 125 -2.20 -10.83 5.56
N LEU A 126 -2.07 -10.55 6.85
CA LEU A 126 -1.68 -9.27 7.41
C LEU A 126 -0.45 -9.39 8.32
N LEU A 127 0.19 -8.27 8.59
CA LEU A 127 1.30 -8.13 9.53
C LEU A 127 0.74 -7.85 10.92
N GLY A 128 1.04 -8.72 11.89
CA GLY A 128 0.73 -8.47 13.29
C GLY A 128 1.62 -7.35 13.86
N VAL A 129 1.05 -6.45 14.65
CA VAL A 129 1.75 -5.28 15.25
C VAL A 129 2.64 -5.60 16.46
N ILE A 130 3.05 -6.86 16.62
CA ILE A 130 3.98 -7.21 17.69
C ILE A 130 5.33 -6.56 17.33
N PRO A 131 5.91 -5.74 18.24
CA PRO A 131 7.02 -4.87 17.90
C PRO A 131 8.20 -5.68 17.35
N PRO A 132 8.77 -5.26 16.20
CA PRO A 132 9.88 -5.96 15.60
C PRO A 132 11.07 -5.92 16.57
N VAL A 133 11.57 -7.10 16.90
CA VAL A 133 12.79 -7.21 17.69
C VAL A 133 13.99 -6.82 16.83
N ASN A 134 14.81 -5.89 17.32
CA ASN A 134 16.12 -5.64 16.74
C ASN A 134 17.03 -6.87 17.04
N GLY A 135 17.54 -7.54 16.00
CA GLY A 135 18.53 -8.63 16.10
C GLY A 135 18.07 -9.99 15.59
N CYS A 136 17.99 -10.14 14.27
CA CYS A 136 17.76 -11.37 13.49
C CYS A 136 18.92 -11.57 12.50
#